data_AF-A0A7Y0BSM0-F1
#
_entry.id   AF-A0A7Y0BSM0-F1
#
_cell.length_a   1.000
_cell.length_b   1.000
_cell.length_c   1.000
_cell.angle_alpha   90.00
_cell.angle_beta   90.00
_cell.angle_gamma   90.00
#
_symmetry.space_group_name_H-M   'P 1'
#
loop_
_entity.id
_entity.type
_entity.pdbx_description
1 polymer ?
#
loop_
_entity_poly.entity_id
_entity_poly.type
_entity_poly.pdbx_seq_one_letter_code
_entity_poly.pdbx_strand_id
1 'polypeptide(L)'
;MRVGISERFVPRAAWLGAHIPALYPYADIYPVFMDPAVQRADGVQFQVPITPNASFNGRPAIQISRRNNSAQTHPQTAVGKVLKVLDFLEKLP
;
A
#
# COMPACT_ATOMS: atom_id res chain seq x y z
N MET A 1 10.69 7.40 8.44
CA MET A 1 11.51 6.22 8.11
C MET A 1 11.24 5.83 6.66
N ARG A 2 12.28 5.58 5.86
CA ARG A 2 12.16 5.10 4.47
C ARG A 2 12.52 3.62 4.44
N VAL A 3 11.83 2.85 3.61
CA VAL A 3 12.07 1.43 3.37
C VAL A 3 12.56 1.25 1.94
N GLY A 4 13.48 0.31 1.74
CA GLY A 4 13.92 -0.08 0.39
C GLY A 4 12.77 -0.75 -0.36
N ILE A 5 12.60 -0.39 -1.63
CA ILE A 5 11.64 -1.01 -2.55
C ILE A 5 12.37 -1.54 -3.77
N SER A 6 11.72 -2.42 -4.54
CA SER A 6 12.36 -3.09 -5.68
C SER A 6 12.86 -2.12 -6.74
N GLU A 7 13.80 -2.57 -7.57
CA GLU A 7 14.35 -1.82 -8.71
C GLU A 7 13.35 -1.49 -9.82
N ARG A 8 12.15 -2.05 -9.73
CA ARG A 8 11.03 -1.71 -10.61
C ARG A 8 10.46 -0.33 -10.34
N PHE A 9 10.92 0.32 -9.28
CA PHE A 9 10.46 1.63 -8.86
C PHE A 9 11.61 2.61 -8.67
N VAL A 10 11.33 3.87 -8.98
CA VAL A 10 12.24 5.00 -8.77
C VAL A 10 11.49 6.06 -7.96
N PRO A 11 12.02 6.51 -6.80
CA PRO A 11 13.25 6.05 -6.17
C PRO A 11 13.13 4.64 -5.55
N ARG A 12 14.26 3.90 -5.45
CA ARG A 12 14.35 2.57 -4.81
C ARG A 12 14.16 2.56 -3.29
N ALA A 13 13.68 3.67 -2.73
CA ALA A 13 13.32 3.79 -1.33
C ALA A 13 12.14 4.75 -1.19
N ALA A 14 11.13 4.36 -0.42
CA ALA A 14 9.92 5.14 -0.19
C ALA A 14 9.57 5.15 1.29
N TRP A 15 8.80 6.14 1.73
CA TRP A 15 8.08 6.00 3.00
C TRP A 15 6.75 5.28 2.74
N LEU A 16 6.25 4.57 3.74
CA LEU A 16 4.93 3.94 3.75
C LEU A 16 4.11 4.47 4.92
N GLY A 17 2.80 4.61 4.73
CA GLY A 17 1.85 5.01 5.76
C GLY A 17 0.59 4.15 5.65
N ALA A 18 -0.07 3.90 6.77
CA ALA A 18 -1.32 3.16 6.78
C ALA A 18 -2.28 3.75 7.81
N HIS A 19 -3.58 3.64 7.54
CA HIS A 19 -4.61 3.89 8.54
C HIS A 19 -5.20 2.56 8.98
N ILE A 20 -5.37 2.43 10.30
CA ILE A 20 -6.14 1.34 10.89
C ILE A 20 -7.54 1.90 11.11
N PRO A 21 -8.53 1.50 10.31
CA PRO A 21 -9.91 1.97 10.50
C PRO A 21 -10.53 1.39 11.77
N ALA A 22 -11.55 2.07 12.30
CA ALA A 22 -12.28 1.63 13.49
C ALA A 22 -12.92 0.24 13.35
N LEU A 23 -13.21 -0.18 12.11
CA LEU A 23 -13.74 -1.50 11.79
C LEU A 23 -12.70 -2.63 11.92
N TYR A 24 -11.47 -2.33 12.31
CA TYR A 24 -10.48 -3.36 12.64
C TYR A 24 -11.04 -4.36 13.67
N PRO A 25 -10.84 -5.69 13.49
CA PRO A 25 -10.11 -6.37 12.41
C PRO A 25 -10.93 -6.70 11.14
N TYR A 26 -12.19 -6.29 11.09
CA TYR A 26 -13.19 -6.65 10.08
C TYR A 26 -13.28 -5.65 8.89
N ALA A 27 -12.39 -4.67 8.81
CA ALA A 27 -12.48 -3.62 7.80
C ALA A 27 -12.14 -4.14 6.40
N ASP A 28 -13.04 -3.98 5.43
CA ASP A 28 -12.87 -4.42 4.02
C ASP A 28 -11.64 -3.81 3.32
N ILE A 29 -11.18 -2.66 3.80
CA ILE A 29 -10.05 -1.91 3.25
C ILE A 29 -9.18 -1.46 4.42
N TYR A 30 -7.88 -1.67 4.28
CA TYR A 30 -6.86 -1.03 5.11
C TYR A 30 -6.13 -0.02 4.23
N PRO A 31 -6.40 1.29 4.37
CA PRO A 31 -5.76 2.30 3.55
C PRO A 31 -4.25 2.28 3.73
N VAL A 32 -3.50 2.07 2.64
CA VAL A 32 -2.04 2.09 2.62
C VAL A 32 -1.60 3.09 1.56
N PHE A 33 -0.59 3.86 1.93
CA PHE A 33 -0.08 5.00 1.20
C PHE A 33 1.44 4.90 1.08
N MET A 34 1.96 5.46 -0.01
CA MET A 34 3.38 5.55 -0.27
C MET A 34 3.78 6.93 -0.77
N ASP A 35 5.09 7.15 -0.79
CA ASP A 35 5.73 8.37 -1.28
C ASP A 35 5.21 8.77 -2.68
N PRO A 36 4.74 10.02 -2.86
CA PRO A 36 4.17 10.50 -4.12
C PRO A 36 5.20 10.60 -5.25
N ALA A 37 6.49 10.64 -4.94
CA ALA A 37 7.55 10.74 -5.95
C ALA A 37 7.86 9.41 -6.63
N VAL A 38 7.32 8.30 -6.12
CA VAL A 38 7.58 6.96 -6.66
C VAL A 38 6.89 6.79 -7.99
N GLN A 39 7.63 6.27 -8.95
CA GLN A 39 7.20 5.95 -10.30
C GLN A 39 7.74 4.57 -10.68
N ARG A 40 7.15 3.95 -11.71
CA ARG A 40 7.71 2.73 -12.28
C ARG A 40 8.97 3.06 -13.08
N ALA A 41 10.00 2.24 -12.93
CA ALA A 41 11.28 2.41 -13.64
C ALA A 41 11.14 2.25 -15.16
N ASP A 42 10.11 1.54 -15.63
CA ASP A 42 9.79 1.36 -17.04
C ASP A 42 8.97 2.54 -17.64
N GLY A 43 8.72 3.59 -16.86
CA GLY A 43 7.96 4.77 -17.28
C GLY A 43 6.45 4.53 -17.43
N VAL A 44 5.96 3.31 -17.17
CA VAL A 44 4.53 3.01 -17.26
C VAL A 44 3.79 3.67 -16.09
N GLN A 45 2.68 4.34 -16.39
CA GLN A 45 1.86 4.97 -15.36
C GLN A 45 1.17 3.93 -14.47
N PHE A 46 0.95 4.29 -13.21
CA PHE A 46 0.13 3.50 -12.31
C PHE A 46 -1.32 3.45 -12.79
N GLN A 47 -1.92 2.26 -12.68
CA GLN A 47 -3.32 2.02 -13.00
C GLN A 47 -4.08 1.60 -11.74
N VAL A 48 -5.41 1.65 -11.83
CA VAL A 48 -6.32 1.15 -10.78
C VAL A 48 -5.90 -0.28 -10.38
N PRO A 49 -5.78 -0.60 -9.08
CA PRO A 49 -6.32 0.14 -7.93
C PRO A 49 -5.38 1.19 -7.32
N ILE A 50 -4.24 1.50 -7.93
CA ILE A 50 -3.34 2.54 -7.43
C ILE A 50 -3.95 3.90 -7.75
N THR A 51 -4.19 4.70 -6.72
CA THR A 51 -4.77 6.04 -6.86
C THR A 51 -3.67 7.09 -6.66
N PRO A 52 -3.25 7.78 -7.74
CA PRO A 52 -2.31 8.89 -7.61
C PRO A 52 -2.97 10.10 -6.94
N ASN A 53 -2.17 11.04 -6.44
CA ASN A 53 -2.63 12.29 -5.82
C ASN A 53 -3.54 12.12 -4.58
N ALA A 54 -3.34 11.04 -3.82
CA ALA A 54 -3.98 10.87 -2.52
C ALA A 54 -3.31 11.76 -1.46
N SER A 55 -3.91 11.82 -0.28
CA SER A 55 -3.32 12.47 0.90
C SER A 55 -3.26 11.49 2.07
N PHE A 56 -2.15 11.53 2.80
CA PHE A 56 -1.99 10.83 4.07
C PHE A 56 -1.63 11.82 5.18
N ASN A 57 -2.52 12.02 6.15
CA ASN A 57 -2.31 12.98 7.26
C ASN A 57 -1.87 14.38 6.77
N GLY A 58 -2.51 14.90 5.72
CA GLY A 58 -2.21 16.20 5.16
C GLY A 58 -0.96 16.27 4.28
N ARG A 59 -0.25 15.15 4.07
CA ARG A 59 0.89 15.08 3.13
C ARG A 59 0.49 14.42 1.81
N PRO A 60 1.02 14.88 0.65
CA PRO A 60 0.78 14.21 -0.63
C PRO A 60 1.25 12.76 -0.61
N ALA A 61 0.51 11.88 -1.27
CA ALA A 61 0.78 10.45 -1.29
C ALA A 61 0.19 9.76 -2.54
N ILE A 62 0.62 8.51 -2.78
CA ILE A 62 -0.07 7.57 -3.66
C ILE A 62 -0.76 6.53 -2.77
N GLN A 63 -2.05 6.26 -3.00
CA GLN A 63 -2.76 5.19 -2.30
C GLN A 63 -2.62 3.88 -3.08
N ILE A 64 -2.10 2.85 -2.41
CA ILE A 64 -1.80 1.53 -3.00
C ILE A 64 -2.67 0.39 -2.46
N SER A 65 -3.50 0.66 -1.45
CA SER A 65 -4.45 -0.32 -0.93
C SER A 65 -5.61 -0.56 -1.90
N ARG A 66 -5.92 -1.84 -2.13
CA ARG A 66 -7.06 -2.28 -2.94
C ARG A 66 -8.26 -2.62 -2.04
N ARG A 67 -9.47 -2.23 -2.46
CA ARG A 67 -10.72 -2.76 -1.89
C ARG A 67 -10.89 -4.22 -2.30
N ASN A 68 -11.03 -5.12 -1.33
CA ASN A 68 -11.27 -6.54 -1.61
C ASN A 68 -12.44 -7.09 -0.77
N ASN A 69 -13.62 -7.13 -1.38
CA ASN A 69 -14.85 -7.59 -0.72
C ASN A 69 -14.87 -9.11 -0.47
N SER A 70 -14.02 -9.91 -1.11
CA SER A 70 -14.00 -11.38 -0.93
C SER A 70 -12.96 -11.88 0.07
N ALA A 71 -12.09 -11.00 0.59
CA ALA A 71 -10.97 -11.40 1.46
C ALA A 71 -11.28 -11.41 2.98
N GLN A 72 -12.53 -11.22 3.38
CA GLN A 72 -12.94 -10.94 4.77
C GLN A 72 -13.87 -12.00 5.36
N THR A 73 -13.61 -13.29 5.13
CA THR A 73 -14.39 -14.34 5.82
C THR A 73 -13.98 -14.53 7.28
N HIS A 74 -12.82 -13.99 7.71
CA HIS A 74 -12.25 -14.22 9.04
C HIS A 74 -11.47 -12.99 9.57
N PRO A 75 -11.51 -12.70 10.89
CA PRO A 75 -10.81 -11.58 11.50
C PRO A 75 -9.30 -11.65 11.21
N GLN A 76 -8.68 -10.51 10.86
CA GLN A 76 -7.23 -10.42 10.63
C GLN A 76 -6.59 -9.39 11.55
N THR A 77 -5.56 -9.80 12.29
CA THR A 77 -4.82 -8.88 13.17
C THR A 77 -4.01 -7.88 12.35
N ALA A 78 -3.66 -6.74 12.97
CA ALA A 78 -2.90 -5.67 12.32
C ALA A 78 -1.53 -6.21 11.86
N VAL A 79 -0.90 -7.03 12.70
CA VAL A 79 0.33 -7.77 12.38
C VAL A 79 0.10 -8.73 11.21
N GLY A 80 -1.00 -9.50 11.20
CA GLY A 80 -1.34 -10.40 10.10
C GLY A 80 -1.53 -9.69 8.76
N LYS A 81 -2.05 -8.46 8.77
CA LYS A 81 -2.16 -7.63 7.55
C LYS A 81 -0.80 -7.11 7.08
N VAL A 82 0.04 -6.63 7.99
CA VAL A 82 1.41 -6.18 7.65
C VAL A 82 2.22 -7.35 7.06
N LEU A 83 2.16 -8.54 7.68
CA LEU A 83 2.83 -9.74 7.18
C LEU A 83 2.35 -10.15 5.79
N LYS A 84 1.04 -10.06 5.49
CA LYS A 84 0.53 -10.32 4.14
C LYS A 84 0.99 -9.30 3.10
N VAL A 85 1.12 -8.03 3.47
CA VAL A 85 1.64 -7.01 2.56
C VAL A 85 3.11 -7.27 2.28
N LEU A 86 3.91 -7.61 3.30
CA LEU A 86 5.31 -7.99 3.12
C LEU A 86 5.45 -9.25 2.25
N ASP A 87 4.66 -10.29 2.51
CA ASP A 87 4.63 -11.53 1.70
C ASP A 87 4.23 -11.26 0.24
N PHE A 88 3.26 -10.38 0.00
CA PHE A 88 2.87 -9.96 -1.34
C PHE A 88 3.97 -9.16 -2.06
N LEU A 89 4.67 -8.27 -1.35
CA LEU A 89 5.79 -7.51 -1.90
C LEU A 89 6.98 -8.41 -2.24
N GLU A 90 7.25 -9.44 -1.46
CA GLU A 90 8.31 -10.43 -1.74
C GLU A 90 7.98 -11.30 -2.96
N LYS A 91 6.70 -11.64 -3.16
CA LYS A 91 6.24 -12.52 -4.26
C LYS A 91 5.81 -11.78 -5.51
N LEU A 92 5.92 -10.45 -5.52
CA LEU A 92 5.61 -9.63 -6.68
C LEU A 92 6.67 -9.93 -7.75
N PRO A 93 6.31 -10.59 -8.87
CA PRO A 93 7.25 -10.99 -9.91
C PRO A 93 7.92 -9.75 -10.46
#